data_AF-A0A973GFA2-F1
#
_entry.id   AF-A0A973GFA2-F1
#
_cell.length_a   1.000
_cell.length_b   1.000
_cell.length_c   1.000
_cell.angle_alpha   90.00
_cell.angle_beta   90.00
_cell.angle_gamma   90.00
#
_symmetry.space_group_name_H-M   'P 1'
#
loop_
_entity.id
_entity.type
_entity.pdbx_description
1 polymer ?
#
loop_
_entity_poly.entity_id
_entity_poly.type
_entity_poly.pdbx_seq_one_letter_code
_entity_poly.pdbx_strand_id
1 'polypeptide(L)' 'MESPQLALLLSRAAMLQEVGSARPDAPVVEPGRTHRPAVTRRTRTALATSLHRLADSVAPRPAPCRTVTPAH' A
#
# COMPACT_ATOMS: atom_id res chain seq x y z
N MET A 1 2.79 -24.14 1.65
CA MET A 1 1.83 -23.69 2.69
C MET A 1 1.06 -22.53 2.10
N GLU A 2 -0.02 -22.84 1.37
CA GLU A 2 -0.92 -21.84 0.80
C GLU A 2 -1.49 -21.00 1.93
N SER A 3 -1.19 -19.70 1.97
CA SER A 3 -1.62 -18.83 3.07
C SER A 3 -3.08 -18.43 2.85
N PRO A 4 -4.04 -18.95 3.64
CA PRO A 4 -5.46 -18.66 3.46
C PRO A 4 -5.78 -17.17 3.62
N GLN A 5 -4.91 -16.44 4.31
CA GLN A 5 -5.00 -14.99 4.48
C GLN A 5 -4.75 -14.23 3.17
N LEU A 6 -3.81 -14.72 2.34
CA LEU A 6 -3.56 -14.14 1.02
C LEU A 6 -4.73 -14.43 0.07
N ALA A 7 -5.34 -15.61 0.15
CA ALA A 7 -6.53 -15.93 -0.63
C ALA A 7 -7.72 -15.01 -0.29
N LEU A 8 -7.86 -14.60 0.98
CA LEU A 8 -8.87 -13.63 1.40
C LEU A 8 -8.57 -12.21 0.89
N LEU A 9 -7.30 -11.77 0.93
CA LEU A 9 -6.88 -10.46 0.41
C LEU A 9 -7.04 -10.36 -1.11
N LEU A 10 -6.75 -11.45 -1.83
CA LEU A 10 -6.90 -11.55 -3.28
C LEU A 10 -8.32 -11.96 -3.71
N SER A 11 -9.24 -12.13 -2.74
CA SER A 11 -10.60 -12.48 -3.05
C SER A 11 -11.29 -11.34 -3.81
N ARG A 12 -12.20 -11.71 -4.72
CA ARG A 12 -13.03 -10.75 -5.45
C ARG A 12 -13.76 -9.78 -4.52
N ALA A 13 -14.20 -10.26 -3.37
CA ALA A 13 -14.90 -9.44 -2.38
C ALA A 13 -13.99 -8.34 -1.80
N ALA A 14 -12.73 -8.67 -1.47
CA ALA A 14 -11.76 -7.70 -1.00
C ALA A 14 -11.45 -6.63 -2.06
N MET A 15 -11.27 -7.04 -3.32
CA MET A 15 -11.06 -6.10 -4.42
C MET A 15 -12.26 -5.16 -4.64
N LEU A 16 -13.49 -5.68 -4.59
CA LEU A 16 -14.70 -4.85 -4.76
C LEU A 16 -14.84 -3.83 -3.63
N GLN A 17 -14.48 -4.21 -2.40
CA GLN A 17 -14.48 -3.30 -1.26
C GLN A 17 -13.46 -2.18 -1.44
N GLU A 18 -12.25 -2.50 -1.90
CA GLU A 18 -11.18 -1.53 -2.12
C GLU A 18 -11.55 -0.53 -3.24
N VAL A 19 -12.09 -1.02 -4.36
CA VAL A 19 -12.63 -0.18 -5.44
C VAL A 19 -13.78 0.71 -4.94
N GLY A 20 -14.64 0.18 -4.08
CA GLY A 20 -15.72 0.94 -3.44
C GLY A 20 -15.22 2.06 -2.55
N SER A 21 -14.17 1.80 -1.75
CA SER A 21 -13.57 2.80 -0.85
C SER A 21 -12.80 3.90 -1.56
N ALA A 22 -12.34 3.66 -2.79
CA ALA A 22 -11.63 4.64 -3.60
C ALA A 22 -12.58 5.62 -4.32
N ARG A 23 -13.90 5.44 -4.21
CA ARG A 23 -14.87 6.35 -4.84
C ARG A 23 -14.90 7.70 -4.13
N PRO A 24 -15.07 8.81 -4.88
CA PRO A 24 -15.14 10.15 -4.28
C PRO A 24 -16.30 10.30 -3.28
N ASP A 25 -17.37 9.52 -3.44
CA ASP A 25 -18.54 9.53 -2.55
C ASP A 25 -18.51 8.45 -1.46
N ALA A 26 -17.36 7.77 -1.26
CA ALA A 26 -17.27 6.72 -0.26
C ALA A 26 -17.46 7.30 1.16
N PRO A 27 -18.27 6.65 2.04
CA PRO A 27 -18.49 7.14 3.38
C PRO A 27 -17.17 7.14 4.17
N VAL A 28 -16.80 8.30 4.71
CA VAL A 28 -15.65 8.43 5.60
C VAL A 28 -16.02 7.80 6.94
N VAL A 29 -15.58 6.57 7.16
CA VAL A 29 -15.70 5.91 8.46
C VAL A 29 -14.60 6.46 9.37
N GLU A 30 -14.99 7.23 10.38
CA GLU A 30 -14.08 7.63 11.46
C GLU A 30 -13.47 6.36 12.07
N PRO A 31 -12.13 6.25 12.13
CA PRO A 31 -11.49 5.09 12.71
C PRO A 31 -11.81 5.07 14.20
N GLY A 32 -12.88 4.38 14.58
CA GLY A 32 -13.22 4.10 15.96
C GLY A 32 -11.98 3.54 16.64
N ARG A 33 -11.61 4.12 17.79
CA ARG A 33 -10.38 3.83 18.55
C ARG A 33 -10.28 2.34 18.85
N THR A 34 -9.79 1.58 17.88
CA THR A 34 -9.57 0.15 18.01
C THR A 34 -8.27 0.07 18.81
N HIS A 35 -8.40 -0.28 20.09
CA HIS A 35 -7.28 -0.48 21.00
C HIS A 35 -6.41 -1.61 20.46
N ARG A 36 -5.47 -1.26 19.59
CA ARG A 36 -4.62 -2.22 18.89
C ARG A 36 -3.58 -2.73 19.89
N PRO A 37 -3.53 -4.04 20.18
CA PRO A 37 -2.59 -4.58 21.16
C PRO A 37 -1.16 -4.23 20.76
N ALA A 38 -0.38 -3.66 21.69
CA ALA A 38 0.95 -3.09 21.43
C ALA A 38 1.93 -4.09 20.79
N VAL A 39 1.73 -5.39 21.04
CA VAL A 39 2.52 -6.49 20.45
C VAL A 39 2.43 -6.50 18.92
N THR A 40 1.27 -6.13 18.35
CA THR A 40 1.08 -6.05 16.89
C THR A 40 1.73 -4.82 16.25
N ARG A 41 2.19 -3.84 17.04
CA ARG A 41 2.85 -2.64 16.48
C ARG A 41 4.23 -2.96 15.95
N ARG A 42 5.05 -3.72 16.69
CA ARG A 42 6.45 -4.00 16.31
C ARG A 42 6.53 -4.80 15.01
N THR A 43 5.72 -5.85 14.89
CA THR A 43 5.65 -6.68 13.67
C THR A 43 5.09 -5.89 12.49
N ARG A 44 4.09 -5.03 12.72
CA ARG A 44 3.54 -4.15 11.68
C ARG A 44 4.55 -3.12 11.19
N THR A 45 5.34 -2.51 12.08
CA THR A 45 6.39 -1.56 11.67
C THR A 45 7.47 -2.26 10.85
N ALA A 46 7.93 -3.44 11.29
CA ALA A 46 8.92 -4.22 10.52
C ALA A 46 8.39 -4.61 9.13
N LEU A 47 7.13 -5.04 9.05
CA LEU A 47 6.46 -5.37 7.79
C LEU A 47 6.28 -4.13 6.89
N ALA A 48 5.89 -2.99 7.45
CA ALA A 48 5.75 -1.76 6.68
C ALA A 48 7.10 -1.33 6.07
N THR A 49 8.18 -1.41 6.84
CA THR A 49 9.53 -1.11 6.35
C THR A 49 9.98 -2.07 5.26
N SER A 50 9.68 -3.38 5.37
CA SER A 50 10.05 -4.33 4.32
C SER A 50 9.24 -4.12 3.04
N LEU A 51 7.93 -3.85 3.15
CA LEU A 51 7.08 -3.52 2.00
C LEU A 51 7.53 -2.24 1.31
N HIS A 52 7.93 -1.21 2.07
CA HIS A 52 8.45 0.03 1.51
C HIS A 52 9.74 -0.19 0.71
N ARG A 53 10.69 -0.98 1.25
CA ARG A 53 11.93 -1.33 0.53
C ARG A 53 11.66 -2.14 -0.73
N LEU A 54 10.68 -3.04 -0.70
CA LEU A 54 10.27 -3.80 -1.88
C LEU A 54 9.66 -2.86 -2.93
N ALA A 55 8.80 -1.94 -2.52
CA ALA A 55 8.22 -0.94 -3.42
C ALA A 55 9.32 -0.08 -4.07
N ASP A 56 10.30 0.39 -3.30
CA ASP A 56 11.45 1.14 -3.83
C ASP A 56 12.28 0.32 -4.82
N SER A 57 12.40 -0.99 -4.62
CA SER A 57 13.16 -1.87 -5.51
C SER A 57 12.45 -2.13 -6.85
N VAL A 58 11.11 -2.11 -6.84
CA VAL A 58 10.28 -2.32 -8.03
C VAL A 58 9.97 -0.99 -8.73
N ALA A 59 10.02 0.12 -8.01
CA ALA A 59 9.76 1.44 -8.55
C ALA A 59 10.71 1.72 -9.74
N PRO A 60 10.17 2.05 -10.93
CA PRO A 60 10.99 2.37 -12.08
C PRO A 60 11.87 3.58 -11.74
N ARG A 61 13.18 3.45 -11.90
CA ARG A 61 14.11 4.57 -11.70
C ARG A 61 13.67 5.73 -12.59
N PRO A 62 13.52 6.95 -12.06
CA PRO A 62 13.28 8.11 -12.91
C PRO A 62 14.47 8.23 -13.86
N ALA A 63 14.20 8.13 -15.17
CA ALA A 63 15.21 8.36 -16.18
C ALA A 63 15.77 9.78 -15.96
N PRO A 64 17.10 9.98 -16.09
CA PRO A 64 17.65 11.32 -16.03
C PRO A 64 16.98 12.12 -17.16
N CYS A 65 16.17 13.11 -16.76
CA CYS A 65 15.67 14.12 -17.68
C CYS A 65 16.91 14.74 -18.33
N ARG A 66 17.17 14.37 -19.59
CA ARG A 66 18.16 15.06 -20.41
C ARG A 66 17.67 16.49 -20.52
N THR A 67 18.23 17.37 -19.70
CA THR A 67 18.15 18.81 -19.90
C THR A 67 18.87 19.09 -21.20
N VAL A 68 18.10 19.14 -22.29
CA VAL A 68 18.57 19.67 -23.56
C VAL A 68 18.81 21.16 -23.31
N THR A 69 20.07 21.54 -23.08
CA THR A 69 20.48 22.95 -23.11
C THR A 69 20.34 23.43 -24.55
N PRO A 70 19.53 24.46 -24.84
CA PRO A 70 19.53 25.08 -26.15
C PRO A 70 20.87 25.78 -26.35
N ALA A 71 21.59 25.43 -27.41
CA ALA A 71 22.76 26.18 -27.85
C ALA A 71 22.30 27.53 -28.40
N HIS A 72 22.81 28.61 -27.81
CA HIS A 72 22.77 29.96 -28.37
C HIS A 72 24.09 30.24 -29.10
#